data_AF-A0A961EM86-F1
#
_entry.id   AF-A0A961EM86-F1
#
_cell.length_a   1.000
_cell.length_b   1.000
_cell.length_c   1.000
_cell.angle_alpha   90.00
_cell.angle_beta   90.00
_cell.angle_gamma   90.00
#
_symmetry.space_group_name_H-M   'P 1'
#
loop_
_entity.id
_entity.type
_entity.pdbx_description
1 polymer ?
#
loop_
_entity_poly.entity_id
_entity_poly.type
_entity_poly.pdbx_seq_one_letter_code
_entity_poly.pdbx_strand_id
1 'polypeptide(L)'
;YSGQPKLIDKVTDFGITDRWDEESEECVPVDPDQPATYAGHLLTADAEGVAIAHAGAGGQIVVSSQGDDRFAVYNLTGANRPLGSFRIRGIDGADNVNGSDGLDVVTVPVAGYPRGLLVSHDEPDSGPGVDSERDPTNFSYVQWGAVVDALALPR
;
A
#
# COMPACT_ATOMS: atom_id res chain seq x y z
N TYR A 1 7.26 2.64 26.94
CA TYR A 1 6.68 1.66 26.00
C TYR A 1 6.16 0.48 26.80
N SER A 2 4.88 0.13 26.66
CA SER A 2 4.23 -0.95 27.43
C SER A 2 4.55 -2.37 26.91
N GLY A 3 5.36 -2.50 25.85
CA GLY A 3 5.81 -3.79 25.28
C GLY A 3 4.72 -4.65 24.62
N GLN A 4 3.45 -4.39 24.90
CA GLN A 4 2.31 -5.10 24.34
C GLN A 4 1.95 -4.55 22.96
N PRO A 5 1.87 -5.39 21.92
CA PRO A 5 1.33 -5.00 20.62
C PRO A 5 -0.08 -4.43 20.76
N LYS A 6 -0.40 -3.41 19.97
CA LYS A 6 -1.73 -2.80 19.90
C LYS A 6 -2.22 -2.88 18.45
N LEU A 7 -3.44 -3.37 18.26
CA LEU A 7 -4.09 -3.34 16.97
C LEU A 7 -4.34 -1.88 16.53
N ILE A 8 -3.94 -1.55 15.31
CA ILE A 8 -4.06 -0.20 14.74
C ILE A 8 -5.20 -0.12 13.73
N ASP A 9 -5.24 -1.03 12.76
CA ASP A 9 -6.27 -1.08 11.74
C ASP A 9 -6.57 -2.53 11.34
N LYS A 10 -7.62 -2.71 10.54
CA LYS A 10 -8.08 -3.99 10.00
C LYS A 10 -8.46 -3.79 8.54
N VAL A 11 -8.44 -4.89 7.78
CA VAL A 11 -8.94 -4.89 6.41
C VAL A 11 -10.47 -4.70 6.36
N THR A 12 -10.99 -4.28 5.19
CA THR A 12 -12.40 -3.92 4.96
C THR A 12 -13.38 -5.09 5.09
N ASP A 13 -12.87 -6.31 5.09
CA ASP A 13 -13.60 -7.58 5.22
C ASP A 13 -13.21 -8.34 6.50
N PHE A 14 -12.52 -7.69 7.45
CA PHE A 14 -12.09 -8.39 8.66
C PHE A 14 -13.28 -8.98 9.43
N GLY A 15 -13.23 -10.31 9.60
CA GLY A 15 -14.28 -11.09 10.27
C GLY A 15 -15.36 -11.64 9.34
N ILE A 16 -15.28 -11.39 8.03
CA ILE A 16 -16.00 -12.15 7.02
C ILE A 16 -15.40 -13.55 6.92
N THR A 17 -16.24 -14.57 6.75
CA THR A 17 -15.78 -15.94 6.55
C THR A 17 -15.63 -16.22 5.07
N ASP A 18 -14.41 -16.44 4.62
CA ASP A 18 -14.11 -16.74 3.23
C ASP A 18 -13.86 -18.23 3.01
N ARG A 19 -14.01 -18.64 1.74
CA ARG A 19 -13.58 -19.93 1.23
C ARG A 19 -12.70 -19.72 0.02
N TRP A 20 -11.76 -20.64 -0.18
CA TRP A 20 -10.96 -20.70 -1.39
C TRP A 20 -11.83 -21.08 -2.61
N ASP A 21 -11.66 -20.35 -3.71
CA ASP A 21 -12.21 -20.65 -5.02
C ASP A 21 -11.08 -21.05 -5.98
N GLU A 22 -11.11 -22.29 -6.46
CA GLU A 22 -10.05 -22.83 -7.34
C GLU A 22 -10.10 -22.27 -8.76
N GLU A 23 -11.24 -21.71 -9.21
CA GLU A 23 -11.37 -21.18 -10.57
C GLU A 23 -10.73 -19.79 -10.67
N SER A 24 -10.99 -18.92 -9.69
CA SER A 24 -10.37 -17.61 -9.63
C SER A 24 -8.99 -17.63 -8.95
N GLU A 25 -8.64 -18.71 -8.24
CA GLU A 25 -7.49 -18.76 -7.34
C GLU A 25 -7.53 -17.66 -6.27
N GLU A 26 -8.73 -17.40 -5.73
CA GLU A 26 -8.97 -16.31 -4.77
C GLU A 26 -9.82 -16.77 -3.57
N CYS A 27 -9.74 -16.01 -2.48
CA CYS A 27 -10.68 -16.16 -1.38
C CYS A 27 -11.96 -15.35 -1.66
N VAL A 28 -13.12 -16.01 -1.52
CA VAL A 28 -14.44 -15.37 -1.68
C VAL A 28 -15.30 -15.52 -0.45
N PRO A 29 -16.12 -14.52 -0.09
CA PRO A 29 -17.07 -14.62 1.01
C PRO A 29 -17.98 -15.83 0.88
N VAL A 30 -18.11 -16.63 1.95
CA VAL A 30 -19.07 -17.73 2.02
C VAL A 30 -20.51 -17.18 1.96
N ASP A 31 -20.75 -16.05 2.63
CA ASP A 31 -21.99 -15.29 2.59
C ASP A 31 -21.69 -13.85 2.12
N PRO A 32 -22.05 -13.48 0.88
CA PRO A 32 -21.77 -12.14 0.35
C PRO A 32 -22.58 -11.03 1.04
N ASP A 33 -23.63 -11.37 1.78
CA ASP A 33 -24.45 -10.42 2.53
C ASP A 33 -24.01 -10.28 4.00
N GLN A 34 -22.96 -11.00 4.43
CA GLN A 34 -22.46 -10.92 5.80
C GLN A 34 -22.00 -9.48 6.13
N PRO A 35 -22.47 -8.87 7.24
CA PRO A 35 -22.06 -7.53 7.60
C PRO A 35 -20.60 -7.51 8.10
N ALA A 36 -19.80 -6.60 7.53
CA ALA A 36 -18.41 -6.33 7.90
C ALA A 36 -18.28 -5.58 9.24
N THR A 37 -18.84 -6.16 10.31
CA THR A 37 -19.05 -5.53 11.62
C THR A 37 -17.76 -5.06 12.30
N TYR A 38 -16.64 -5.71 11.98
CA TYR A 38 -15.35 -5.47 12.62
C TYR A 38 -14.32 -4.84 11.68
N ALA A 39 -14.72 -4.45 10.47
CA ALA A 39 -13.84 -3.97 9.42
C ALA A 39 -13.19 -2.61 9.73
N GLY A 40 -12.00 -2.42 9.17
CA GLY A 40 -11.43 -1.08 8.99
C GLY A 40 -11.94 -0.44 7.70
N HIS A 41 -11.25 0.62 7.26
CA HIS A 41 -11.72 1.44 6.13
C HIS A 41 -10.63 1.88 5.16
N LEU A 42 -9.34 1.66 5.48
CA LEU A 42 -8.23 2.08 4.63
C LEU A 42 -7.50 0.94 3.92
N LEU A 43 -7.72 -0.30 4.37
CA LEU A 43 -7.03 -1.48 3.87
C LEU A 43 -8.07 -2.42 3.28
N THR A 44 -7.97 -2.70 2.00
CA THR A 44 -8.64 -3.83 1.37
C THR A 44 -7.66 -4.99 1.39
N ALA A 45 -8.13 -6.18 1.77
CA ALA A 45 -7.26 -7.34 1.88
C ALA A 45 -6.63 -7.65 0.51
N ASP A 46 -5.33 -7.92 0.44
CA ASP A 46 -4.42 -8.09 1.59
C ASP A 46 -3.70 -6.81 2.06
N ALA A 47 -3.51 -6.73 3.38
CA ALA A 47 -2.68 -5.70 4.00
C ALA A 47 -1.23 -6.20 4.02
N GLU A 48 -0.46 -5.78 3.02
CA GLU A 48 0.85 -6.34 2.71
C GLU A 48 2.00 -5.49 3.30
N GLY A 49 2.97 -5.10 2.47
CA GLY A 49 4.21 -4.47 2.88
C GLY A 49 3.99 -3.23 3.75
N VAL A 50 4.92 -3.04 4.69
CA VAL A 50 4.91 -1.92 5.63
C VAL A 50 6.27 -1.24 5.64
N ALA A 51 6.28 0.07 5.41
CA ALA A 51 7.48 0.89 5.45
C ALA A 51 7.31 2.09 6.40
N ILE A 52 8.44 2.59 6.94
CA ILE A 52 8.45 3.78 7.78
C ILE A 52 9.21 4.90 7.08
N ALA A 53 8.49 5.97 6.72
CA ALA A 53 9.06 7.20 6.21
C ALA A 53 9.41 8.14 7.38
N HIS A 54 10.66 8.15 7.82
CA HIS A 54 11.10 8.98 8.93
C HIS A 54 11.15 10.48 8.58
N ALA A 55 10.59 11.33 9.44
CA ALA A 55 10.59 12.79 9.31
C ALA A 55 10.92 13.44 10.66
N GLY A 56 12.20 13.67 10.93
CA GLY A 56 12.67 14.21 12.21
C GLY A 56 12.30 13.32 13.40
N ALA A 57 11.57 13.87 14.38
CA ALA A 57 11.08 13.13 15.54
C ALA A 57 9.78 12.34 15.27
N GLY A 58 9.23 12.44 14.06
CA GLY A 58 8.02 11.74 13.63
C GLY A 58 8.22 11.05 12.29
N GLY A 59 7.14 10.96 11.52
CA GLY A 59 7.14 10.30 10.22
C GLY A 59 5.79 9.69 9.90
N GLN A 60 5.80 8.84 8.88
CA GLN A 60 4.64 8.11 8.41
C GLN A 60 4.93 6.61 8.38
N ILE A 61 3.88 5.83 8.61
CA ILE A 61 3.84 4.40 8.30
C ILE A 61 3.05 4.30 7.00
N VAL A 62 3.62 3.64 6.00
CA VAL A 62 2.98 3.39 4.71
C VAL A 62 2.72 1.90 4.61
N VAL A 63 1.48 1.51 4.31
CA VAL A 63 1.04 0.13 4.22
C VAL A 63 0.45 -0.11 2.84
N SER A 64 0.87 -1.18 2.17
CA SER A 64 0.22 -1.61 0.93
C SER A 64 -1.15 -2.20 1.22
N SER A 65 -2.16 -1.70 0.53
CA SER A 65 -3.52 -2.22 0.49
C SER A 65 -3.67 -2.89 -0.87
N GLN A 66 -3.23 -4.15 -0.94
CA GLN A 66 -2.99 -4.85 -2.21
C GLN A 66 -4.29 -4.98 -3.01
N GLY A 67 -5.37 -5.42 -2.38
CA GLY A 67 -6.64 -5.70 -3.06
C GLY A 67 -7.38 -4.49 -3.64
N ASP A 68 -6.88 -3.26 -3.46
CA ASP A 68 -7.44 -2.08 -4.13
C ASP A 68 -6.38 -1.13 -4.73
N ASP A 69 -5.13 -1.59 -4.86
CA ASP A 69 -3.97 -0.86 -5.39
C ASP A 69 -3.71 0.48 -4.67
N ARG A 70 -4.05 0.58 -3.39
CA ARG A 70 -3.82 1.78 -2.58
C ARG A 70 -2.67 1.58 -1.60
N PHE A 71 -2.14 2.71 -1.15
CA PHE A 71 -1.17 2.79 -0.07
C PHE A 71 -1.79 3.60 1.07
N ALA A 72 -2.08 2.96 2.19
CA ALA A 72 -2.60 3.62 3.39
C ALA A 72 -1.47 4.27 4.17
N VAL A 73 -1.70 5.49 4.67
CA VAL A 73 -0.69 6.28 5.38
C VAL A 73 -1.18 6.61 6.79
N TYR A 74 -0.36 6.29 7.78
CA TYR A 74 -0.62 6.56 9.20
C TYR A 74 0.50 7.41 9.78
N ASN A 75 0.20 8.17 10.84
CA ASN A 75 1.25 8.86 11.59
C ASN A 75 2.14 7.85 12.31
N LEU A 76 3.46 8.04 12.33
CA LEU A 76 4.37 7.18 13.09
C LEU A 76 4.23 7.35 14.61
N THR A 77 3.79 8.53 15.04
CA THR A 77 3.75 8.91 16.46
C THR A 77 2.34 8.87 17.04
N GLY A 78 2.27 8.89 18.38
CA GLY A 78 1.00 8.90 19.10
C GLY A 78 0.26 7.58 18.98
N ALA A 79 -0.97 7.62 18.49
CA ALA A 79 -1.84 6.46 18.32
C ALA A 79 -1.94 5.97 16.86
N ASN A 80 -0.97 6.33 16.02
CA ASN A 80 -0.92 5.98 14.60
C ASN A 80 -2.18 6.39 13.82
N ARG A 81 -2.63 7.63 14.03
CA ARG A 81 -3.83 8.17 13.38
C ARG A 81 -3.69 8.05 11.85
N PRO A 82 -4.73 7.62 11.13
CA PRO A 82 -4.75 7.65 9.67
C PRO A 82 -4.55 9.08 9.14
N LEU A 83 -3.81 9.19 8.05
CA LEU A 83 -3.50 10.42 7.33
C LEU A 83 -4.12 10.46 5.92
N GLY A 84 -4.51 9.30 5.40
CA GLY A 84 -5.16 9.16 4.09
C GLY A 84 -4.62 7.95 3.34
N SER A 85 -4.96 7.84 2.07
CA SER A 85 -4.39 6.85 1.16
C SER A 85 -4.19 7.43 -0.24
N PHE A 86 -3.30 6.82 -1.01
CA PHE A 86 -3.01 7.23 -2.39
C PHE A 86 -2.88 6.03 -3.32
N ARG A 87 -2.97 6.27 -4.63
CA ARG A 87 -2.57 5.33 -5.69
C ARG A 87 -1.38 5.91 -6.44
N ILE A 88 -0.53 5.05 -7.00
CA ILE A 88 0.58 5.48 -7.86
C ILE A 88 0.13 5.32 -9.31
N ARG A 89 0.20 6.42 -10.06
CA ARG A 89 -0.09 6.41 -11.50
C ARG A 89 1.20 6.51 -12.29
N GLY A 90 1.29 5.69 -13.33
CA GLY A 90 2.42 5.67 -14.25
C GLY A 90 2.58 6.99 -15.02
N ILE A 91 3.82 7.35 -15.30
CA ILE A 91 4.21 8.49 -16.13
C ILE A 91 5.34 8.07 -17.07
N ASP A 92 5.55 8.83 -18.15
CA ASP A 92 6.69 8.65 -19.05
C ASP A 92 6.85 7.22 -19.62
N GLY A 93 5.75 6.50 -19.77
CA GLY A 93 5.70 5.13 -20.30
C GLY A 93 5.70 4.03 -19.25
N ALA A 94 5.84 4.36 -17.95
CA ALA A 94 5.52 3.44 -16.86
C ALA A 94 3.99 3.28 -16.74
N ASP A 95 3.54 2.10 -16.30
CA ASP A 95 2.16 1.81 -15.97
C ASP A 95 1.86 2.11 -14.49
N ASN A 96 0.65 1.76 -14.04
CA ASN A 96 0.24 2.05 -12.68
C ASN A 96 0.72 0.94 -11.76
N VAL A 97 1.14 1.31 -10.56
CA VAL A 97 1.43 0.29 -9.54
C VAL A 97 0.15 -0.44 -9.17
N ASN A 98 0.20 -1.76 -9.30
CA ASN A 98 -0.88 -2.67 -8.96
C ASN A 98 -0.33 -3.86 -8.17
N GLY A 99 -1.18 -4.52 -7.38
CA GLY A 99 -0.82 -5.77 -6.69
C GLY A 99 0.43 -5.69 -5.79
N SER A 100 0.73 -4.52 -5.23
CA SER A 100 1.99 -4.33 -4.51
C SER A 100 2.04 -5.17 -3.22
N ASP A 101 2.93 -6.16 -3.17
CA ASP A 101 3.34 -6.81 -1.93
C ASP A 101 4.23 -5.88 -1.09
N GLY A 102 5.52 -5.77 -1.45
CA GLY A 102 6.53 -5.06 -0.65
C GLY A 102 6.76 -3.60 -1.06
N LEU A 103 7.10 -2.74 -0.09
CA LEU A 103 7.58 -1.39 -0.34
C LEU A 103 8.64 -0.95 0.68
N ASP A 104 9.42 0.06 0.32
CA ASP A 104 10.31 0.77 1.25
C ASP A 104 10.44 2.26 0.90
N VAL A 105 10.75 3.09 1.90
CA VAL A 105 10.84 4.54 1.76
C VAL A 105 12.13 5.08 2.38
N VAL A 106 12.89 5.81 1.58
CA VAL A 106 13.97 6.68 2.08
C VAL A 106 13.56 8.14 1.94
N THR A 107 13.68 8.90 3.02
CA THR A 107 13.26 10.31 3.08
C THR A 107 14.40 11.31 2.84
N VAL A 108 15.59 10.81 2.52
CA VAL A 108 16.78 11.60 2.18
C VAL A 108 16.99 11.65 0.67
N PRO A 109 17.70 12.68 0.15
CA PRO A 109 17.98 12.76 -1.28
C PRO A 109 18.74 11.54 -1.80
N VAL A 110 18.22 10.95 -2.89
CA VAL A 110 18.88 9.92 -3.70
C VAL A 110 19.01 10.47 -5.13
N ALA A 111 19.98 10.01 -5.93
CA ALA A 111 20.17 10.51 -7.29
C ALA A 111 18.86 10.43 -8.11
N GLY A 112 18.38 11.59 -8.60
CA GLY A 112 17.09 11.72 -9.30
C GLY A 112 15.87 11.93 -8.39
N TYR A 113 16.00 11.72 -7.09
CA TYR A 113 14.93 11.78 -6.08
C TYR A 113 15.31 12.73 -4.93
N PRO A 114 15.29 14.06 -5.18
CA PRO A 114 15.84 15.06 -4.25
C PRO A 114 15.06 15.19 -2.93
N ARG A 115 13.84 14.65 -2.86
CA ARG A 115 12.98 14.65 -1.66
C ARG A 115 12.63 13.24 -1.18
N GLY A 116 13.53 12.29 -1.43
CA GLY A 116 13.33 10.88 -1.06
C GLY A 116 12.71 10.05 -2.17
N LEU A 117 12.82 8.74 -2.00
CA LEU A 117 12.41 7.70 -2.93
C LEU A 117 11.52 6.70 -2.18
N LEU A 118 10.33 6.44 -2.73
CA LEU A 118 9.51 5.29 -2.42
C LEU A 118 9.76 4.24 -3.53
N VAL A 119 10.05 3.01 -3.13
CA VAL A 119 10.13 1.85 -4.04
C VAL A 119 8.98 0.92 -3.68
N SER A 120 8.24 0.47 -4.68
CA SER A 120 7.11 -0.45 -4.51
C SER A 120 7.25 -1.63 -5.45
N HIS A 121 6.92 -2.83 -4.98
CA HIS A 121 6.59 -3.96 -5.84
C HIS A 121 5.48 -3.55 -6.81
N ASP A 122 5.58 -4.02 -8.04
CA ASP A 122 4.58 -3.83 -9.07
C ASP A 122 4.30 -5.18 -9.70
N GLU A 123 3.03 -5.59 -9.66
CA GLU A 123 2.59 -6.74 -10.43
C GLU A 123 2.79 -6.51 -11.93
N PRO A 124 2.79 -7.59 -12.72
CA PRO A 124 3.29 -7.60 -14.09
C PRO A 124 2.74 -6.47 -14.95
N ASP A 125 3.67 -5.80 -15.65
CA ASP A 125 3.38 -4.62 -16.46
C ASP A 125 2.13 -4.84 -17.32
N SER A 126 1.22 -3.85 -17.36
CA SER A 126 0.04 -3.91 -18.22
C SER A 126 0.10 -2.82 -19.29
N GLY A 127 -0.19 -3.18 -20.56
CA GLY A 127 -0.35 -2.20 -21.63
C GLY A 127 0.32 -2.53 -22.96
N PRO A 128 0.34 -1.57 -23.90
CA PRO A 128 0.85 -1.79 -25.25
C PRO A 128 2.36 -2.06 -25.26
N GLY A 129 2.77 -3.21 -25.78
CA GLY A 129 4.19 -3.58 -25.91
C GLY A 129 4.74 -4.46 -24.78
N VAL A 130 3.92 -4.76 -23.77
CA VAL A 130 4.18 -5.86 -22.83
C VAL A 130 4.00 -7.19 -23.56
N ASP A 131 4.97 -8.08 -23.39
CA ASP A 131 4.85 -9.47 -23.85
C ASP A 131 3.87 -10.20 -22.91
N SER A 132 2.65 -10.45 -23.38
CA SER A 132 1.59 -11.10 -22.58
C SER A 132 1.90 -12.55 -22.19
N GLU A 133 2.94 -13.15 -22.79
CA GLU A 133 3.45 -14.47 -22.40
C GLU A 133 4.50 -14.37 -21.29
N ARG A 134 4.89 -13.14 -20.91
CA ARG A 134 5.75 -12.86 -19.78
C ARG A 134 4.95 -12.18 -18.69
N ASP A 135 5.20 -12.64 -17.47
CA ASP A 135 4.58 -12.12 -16.26
C ASP A 135 5.65 -11.52 -15.31
N PRO A 136 6.50 -10.57 -15.77
CA PRO A 136 7.58 -10.10 -14.94
C PRO A 136 7.07 -9.03 -13.98
N THR A 137 6.92 -9.38 -12.71
CA THR A 137 6.90 -8.38 -11.63
C THR A 137 8.17 -7.52 -11.65
N ASN A 138 8.04 -6.26 -11.24
CA ASN A 138 9.17 -5.35 -11.11
C ASN A 138 9.08 -4.45 -9.86
N PHE A 139 9.87 -3.38 -9.85
CA PHE A 139 9.80 -2.36 -8.81
C PHE A 139 9.68 -0.95 -9.41
N SER A 140 8.61 -0.26 -9.03
CA SER A 140 8.32 1.10 -9.41
C SER A 140 8.99 2.12 -8.48
N TYR A 141 9.59 3.17 -9.05
CA TYR A 141 10.31 4.21 -8.30
C TYR A 141 9.51 5.52 -8.29
N VAL A 142 9.21 6.01 -7.10
CA VAL A 142 8.29 7.14 -6.89
C VAL A 142 8.96 8.26 -6.11
N GLN A 143 8.74 9.49 -6.56
CA GLN A 143 9.15 10.69 -5.83
C GLN A 143 8.39 10.79 -4.50
N TRP A 144 9.05 10.47 -3.38
CA TRP A 144 8.40 10.50 -2.06
C TRP A 144 7.82 11.89 -1.74
N GLY A 145 8.53 12.95 -2.12
CA GLY A 145 8.04 14.32 -1.97
C GLY A 145 6.71 14.61 -2.68
N ALA A 146 6.38 13.89 -3.76
CA ALA A 146 5.09 14.02 -4.42
C ALA A 146 3.95 13.42 -3.58
N VAL A 147 4.20 12.31 -2.88
CA VAL A 147 3.24 11.71 -1.93
C VAL A 147 3.00 12.65 -0.75
N VAL A 148 4.08 13.23 -0.20
CA VAL A 148 4.02 14.23 0.88
C VAL A 148 3.15 15.42 0.48
N ASP A 149 3.33 15.96 -0.73
CA ASP A 149 2.54 17.10 -1.19
C ASP A 149 1.09 16.69 -1.50
N ALA A 150 0.85 15.52 -2.09
CA ALA A 150 -0.49 15.04 -2.46
C ALA A 150 -1.41 14.82 -1.25
N LEU A 151 -0.86 14.31 -0.14
CA LEU A 151 -1.59 14.07 1.10
C LEU A 151 -1.42 15.21 2.13
N ALA A 152 -0.73 16.29 1.77
CA ALA A 152 -0.36 17.37 2.68
C ALA A 152 0.25 16.86 4.00
N LEU A 153 1.16 15.88 3.90
CA LEU A 153 1.75 15.22 5.06
C LEU A 153 2.64 16.19 5.85
N PRO A 154 2.73 16.03 7.18
CA PRO A 154 3.71 16.74 7.99
C PRO A 154 5.13 16.44 7.49
N ARG A 155 5.95 17.50 7.40
CA ARG A 155 7.36 17.45 7.02
C ARG A 155 8.27 17.36 8.24
#